data_AF-A0A7M3MA89-F1
#
_entry.id   AF-A0A7M3MA89-F1
#
_cell.length_a   1.000
_cell.length_b   1.000
_cell.length_c   1.000
_cell.angle_alpha   90.00
_cell.angle_beta   90.00
_cell.angle_gamma   90.00
#
_symmetry.space_group_name_H-M   'P 1'
#
loop_
_entity.id
_entity.type
_entity.pdbx_description
1 polymer ?
#
loop_
_entity_poly.entity_id
_entity_poly.type
_entity_poly.pdbx_seq_one_letter_code
_entity_poly.pdbx_strand_id
1 'polypeptide(L)'
;MAKWHSTRYPGVRFRKHATRKHGVQFDKYFAIRYQADGKRVEEGLGWASEGWSELKAANLLAELREAQRRGEGPVRLQEKRELAEAERKAREAEKKARAHEAITFEEYVKELYLPDADADKKAETMRRERSIL
;
A
#
# COMPACT_ATOMS: atom_id res chain seq x y z
N MET A 1 -3.28 -24.61 -14.93
CA MET A 1 -2.80 -23.20 -15.10
C MET A 1 -3.95 -22.33 -15.59
N ALA A 2 -4.08 -21.11 -15.07
CA ALA A 2 -5.10 -20.18 -15.56
C ALA A 2 -4.75 -19.72 -17.00
N LYS A 3 -5.70 -19.84 -17.92
CA LYS A 3 -5.50 -19.46 -19.33
C LYS A 3 -5.53 -17.94 -19.46
N TRP A 4 -4.47 -17.38 -20.02
CA TRP A 4 -4.35 -15.96 -20.30
C TRP A 4 -4.88 -15.63 -21.70
N HIS A 5 -5.80 -14.69 -21.76
CA HIS A 5 -6.41 -14.15 -22.96
C HIS A 5 -5.83 -12.76 -23.28
N SER A 6 -5.57 -12.50 -24.55
CA SER A 6 -5.23 -11.17 -25.06
C SER A 6 -6.50 -10.31 -25.13
N THR A 7 -6.37 -9.01 -24.90
CA THR A 7 -7.45 -8.05 -25.18
C THR A 7 -7.23 -7.38 -26.54
N ARG A 8 -8.14 -6.46 -26.91
CA ARG A 8 -7.93 -5.57 -28.06
C ARG A 8 -6.74 -4.62 -27.88
N TYR A 9 -6.31 -4.38 -26.64
CA TYR A 9 -5.24 -3.44 -26.33
C TYR A 9 -3.89 -4.17 -26.22
N PRO A 10 -2.89 -3.84 -27.07
CA PRO A 10 -1.59 -4.49 -27.05
C PRO A 10 -0.90 -4.35 -25.68
N GLY A 11 -0.47 -5.48 -25.12
CA GLY A 11 0.17 -5.54 -23.82
C GLY A 11 -0.79 -5.70 -22.65
N VAL A 12 -2.12 -5.58 -22.85
CA VAL A 12 -3.11 -5.92 -21.82
C VAL A 12 -3.57 -7.37 -22.01
N ARG A 13 -3.58 -8.13 -20.91
CA ARG A 13 -4.05 -9.52 -20.87
C ARG A 13 -5.01 -9.69 -19.71
N PHE A 14 -5.86 -10.71 -19.81
CA PHE A 14 -6.70 -11.11 -18.69
C PHE A 14 -6.76 -12.62 -18.53
N ARG A 15 -7.03 -13.07 -17.31
CA ARG A 15 -7.42 -14.45 -17.02
C ARG A 15 -8.78 -14.45 -16.36
N LYS A 16 -9.59 -15.48 -16.63
CA LYS A 16 -10.89 -15.64 -15.99
C LYS A 16 -10.72 -16.32 -14.64
N HIS A 17 -11.49 -15.91 -13.63
CA HIS A 17 -11.62 -16.66 -12.39
C HIS A 17 -12.32 -18.00 -12.68
N ALA A 18 -11.93 -19.06 -11.96
CA ALA A 18 -12.49 -20.40 -12.17
C ALA A 18 -13.99 -20.48 -11.84
N THR A 19 -14.40 -19.89 -10.70
CA THR A 19 -15.77 -20.00 -10.18
C THR A 19 -16.50 -18.66 -10.00
N ARG A 20 -15.80 -17.59 -9.60
CA ARG A 20 -16.37 -16.24 -9.38
C ARG A 20 -16.89 -15.60 -10.67
N LYS A 21 -18.11 -15.06 -10.60
CA LYS A 21 -18.76 -14.27 -11.65
C LYS A 21 -18.80 -12.79 -11.27
N HIS A 22 -18.76 -11.93 -12.27
CA HIS A 22 -18.99 -10.50 -12.15
C HIS A 22 -19.93 -10.07 -13.27
N GLY A 23 -21.19 -9.83 -12.92
CA GLY A 23 -22.29 -9.72 -13.89
C GLY A 23 -22.56 -11.05 -14.59
N VAL A 24 -22.75 -11.00 -15.90
CA VAL A 24 -23.06 -12.19 -16.72
C VAL A 24 -21.82 -13.06 -17.00
N GLN A 25 -20.63 -12.46 -16.99
CA GLN A 25 -19.38 -13.15 -17.30
C GLN A 25 -18.62 -13.56 -16.04
N PHE A 26 -17.69 -14.50 -16.20
CA PHE A 26 -16.69 -14.79 -15.15
C PHE A 26 -15.86 -13.54 -14.87
N ASP A 27 -15.47 -13.39 -13.61
CA ASP A 27 -14.62 -12.29 -13.19
C ASP A 27 -13.26 -12.36 -13.90
N LYS A 28 -12.75 -11.23 -14.37
CA LYS A 28 -11.54 -11.14 -15.18
C LYS A 28 -10.45 -10.46 -14.38
N TYR A 29 -9.33 -11.14 -14.19
CA TYR A 29 -8.13 -10.54 -13.63
C TYR A 29 -7.29 -9.94 -14.75
N PHE A 30 -7.03 -8.65 -14.70
CA PHE A 30 -6.24 -7.92 -15.69
C PHE A 30 -4.76 -7.85 -15.28
N ALA A 31 -3.90 -7.98 -16.27
CA ALA A 31 -2.45 -7.77 -16.15
C ALA A 31 -1.93 -7.01 -17.37
N ILE A 32 -0.87 -6.25 -17.17
CA ILE A 32 -0.16 -5.54 -18.23
C ILE A 32 1.22 -6.13 -18.43
N ARG A 33 1.68 -6.11 -19.68
CA ARG A 33 2.99 -6.57 -20.10
C ARG A 33 3.67 -5.47 -20.92
N TYR A 34 4.85 -5.06 -20.47
CA TYR A 34 5.66 -4.04 -21.13
C TYR A 34 7.15 -4.33 -20.98
N GLN A 35 7.96 -3.49 -21.62
CA GLN A 35 9.42 -3.54 -21.56
C GLN A 35 9.88 -2.29 -20.83
N ALA A 36 10.54 -2.47 -19.69
CA ALA A 36 11.20 -1.40 -18.94
C ALA A 36 12.68 -1.78 -18.78
N ASP A 37 13.59 -0.86 -19.08
CA ASP A 37 15.04 -1.06 -18.94
C ASP A 37 15.56 -2.33 -19.65
N GLY A 38 15.03 -2.61 -20.84
CA GLY A 38 15.38 -3.80 -21.63
C GLY A 38 14.86 -5.13 -21.08
N LYS A 39 14.09 -5.11 -19.97
CA LYS A 39 13.50 -6.30 -19.36
C LYS A 39 11.99 -6.34 -19.55
N ARG A 40 11.48 -7.54 -19.83
CA ARG A 40 10.05 -7.76 -19.94
C ARG A 40 9.44 -7.88 -18.55
N VAL A 41 8.53 -6.97 -18.24
CA VAL A 41 7.83 -6.93 -16.96
C VAL A 41 6.36 -7.28 -17.20
N GLU A 42 5.80 -8.07 -16.29
CA GLU A 42 4.37 -8.37 -16.25
C GLU A 42 3.83 -8.00 -14.87
N GLU A 43 2.86 -7.09 -14.83
CA GLU A 43 2.29 -6.59 -13.58
C GLU A 43 0.79 -6.86 -13.54
N GLY A 44 0.36 -7.44 -12.42
CA GLY A 44 -1.04 -7.68 -12.13
C GLY A 44 -1.74 -6.41 -11.64
N LEU A 45 -2.85 -6.06 -12.28
CA LEU A 45 -3.61 -4.85 -11.96
C LEU A 45 -4.69 -5.13 -10.90
N GLY A 46 -5.52 -6.14 -11.16
CA GLY A 46 -6.64 -6.48 -10.28
C GLY A 46 -7.81 -7.12 -11.02
N TRP A 47 -8.90 -7.32 -10.29
CA TRP A 47 -10.11 -7.96 -10.81
C TRP A 47 -11.08 -6.97 -11.44
N ALA A 48 -11.89 -7.43 -12.39
CA ALA A 48 -12.98 -6.66 -12.95
C ALA A 48 -13.98 -6.25 -11.86
N SER A 49 -14.21 -7.13 -10.88
CA SER A 49 -15.02 -6.82 -9.69
C SER A 49 -14.49 -5.66 -8.85
N GLU A 50 -13.19 -5.35 -8.94
CA GLU A 50 -12.55 -4.22 -8.24
C GLU A 50 -12.56 -2.93 -9.09
N GLY A 51 -13.31 -2.92 -10.20
CA GLY A 51 -13.44 -1.77 -11.10
C GLY A 51 -12.31 -1.67 -12.13
N TRP A 52 -11.60 -2.77 -12.41
CA TRP A 52 -10.66 -2.84 -13.53
C TRP A 52 -11.36 -3.17 -14.84
N SER A 53 -10.93 -2.51 -15.91
CA SER A 53 -11.43 -2.76 -17.27
C SER A 53 -10.26 -2.79 -18.25
N GLU A 54 -10.50 -3.33 -19.44
CA GLU A 54 -9.51 -3.38 -20.52
C GLU A 54 -8.99 -1.98 -20.88
N LEU A 55 -9.88 -1.00 -20.94
CA LEU A 55 -9.54 0.40 -21.23
C LEU A 55 -8.73 1.01 -20.09
N LYS A 56 -9.12 0.80 -18.83
CA LYS A 56 -8.39 1.33 -17.67
C LYS A 56 -6.98 0.76 -17.58
N ALA A 57 -6.83 -0.53 -17.86
CA ALA A 57 -5.53 -1.19 -17.96
C ALA A 57 -4.67 -0.63 -19.10
N ALA A 58 -5.28 -0.35 -20.26
CA ALA A 58 -4.58 0.23 -21.41
C ALA A 58 -4.12 1.67 -21.14
N ASN A 59 -4.96 2.49 -20.50
CA ASN A 59 -4.60 3.86 -20.13
C ASN A 59 -3.43 3.88 -19.15
N LEU A 60 -3.46 3.03 -18.11
CA LEU A 60 -2.33 2.90 -17.19
C LEU A 60 -1.05 2.45 -17.91
N LEU A 61 -1.15 1.51 -18.85
CA LEU A 61 -0.01 1.09 -19.66
C LEU A 61 0.54 2.23 -20.53
N ALA A 62 -0.33 3.08 -21.07
CA ALA A 62 0.06 4.27 -21.83
C ALA A 62 0.76 5.28 -20.93
N GLU A 63 0.23 5.56 -19.73
CA GLU A 63 0.85 6.42 -18.72
C GLU A 63 2.27 5.96 -18.38
N LEU A 64 2.47 4.66 -18.11
CA LEU A 64 3.79 4.10 -17.79
C LEU A 64 4.77 4.25 -18.96
N ARG A 65 4.31 4.04 -20.20
CA ARG A 65 5.14 4.23 -21.40
C ARG A 65 5.48 5.70 -21.64
N GLU A 66 4.56 6.62 -21.34
CA GLU A 66 4.82 8.05 -21.43
C GLU A 66 5.78 8.54 -20.35
N ALA A 67 5.66 8.03 -19.12
CA ALA A 67 6.63 8.28 -18.05
C ALA A 67 8.02 7.80 -18.46
N GLN A 68 8.12 6.58 -19.03
CA GLN A 68 9.37 6.05 -19.57
C GLN A 68 9.95 6.92 -20.69
N ARG A 69 9.11 7.42 -21.61
CA ARG A 69 9.55 8.29 -22.71
C ARG A 69 10.05 9.65 -22.21
N ARG A 70 9.38 10.21 -21.21
CA ARG A 70 9.73 11.51 -20.61
C ARG A 70 10.93 11.41 -19.67
N GLY A 71 11.22 10.22 -19.13
CA GLY A 71 12.24 10.05 -18.09
C GLY A 71 11.83 10.65 -16.76
N GLU A 72 10.53 10.96 -16.59
CA GLU A 72 9.97 11.66 -15.43
C GLU A 72 8.87 10.78 -14.80
N GLY A 73 9.00 10.52 -13.50
CA GLY A 73 8.03 9.75 -12.72
C GLY A 73 8.25 8.23 -12.73
N PRO A 74 7.39 7.47 -12.01
CA PRO A 74 7.52 6.03 -11.88
C PRO A 74 7.26 5.35 -13.23
N VAL A 75 8.26 4.61 -13.70
CA VAL A 75 8.22 3.84 -14.95
C VAL A 75 7.49 2.51 -14.72
N ARG A 76 7.33 2.11 -13.45
CA ARG A 76 6.71 0.85 -13.03
C ARG A 76 5.57 1.05 -12.05
N LEU A 77 4.58 0.14 -12.08
CA LEU A 77 3.52 0.16 -11.07
C LEU A 77 4.06 -0.17 -9.68
N GLN A 78 5.10 -1.01 -9.59
CA GLN A 78 5.80 -1.27 -8.33
C GLN A 78 6.37 0.01 -7.72
N GLU A 79 7.07 0.82 -8.51
CA GLU A 79 7.64 2.11 -8.06
C GLU A 79 6.53 3.07 -7.60
N LYS A 80 5.40 3.11 -8.32
CA LYS A 80 4.22 3.89 -7.90
C LYS A 80 3.65 3.41 -6.55
N ARG A 81 3.66 2.10 -6.30
CA ARG A 81 3.21 1.52 -5.02
C ARG A 81 4.18 1.81 -3.89
N GLU A 82 5.48 1.70 -4.15
CA GLU A 82 6.54 1.99 -3.18
C GLU A 82 6.52 3.47 -2.76
N LEU A 83 6.34 4.38 -3.73
CA LEU A 83 6.22 5.80 -3.44
C LEU A 83 5.00 6.10 -2.56
N ALA A 84 3.84 5.51 -2.89
CA ALA A 84 2.62 5.67 -2.10
C ALA A 84 2.74 5.07 -0.69
N GLU A 85 3.43 3.94 -0.55
CA GLU A 85 3.69 3.35 0.77
C GLU A 85 4.65 4.20 1.59
N ALA A 86 5.70 4.74 0.98
CA ALA A 86 6.64 5.65 1.62
C ALA A 86 5.94 6.94 2.10
N GLU A 87 5.06 7.52 1.28
CA GLU A 87 4.26 8.69 1.67
C GLU A 87 3.31 8.37 2.83
N ARG A 88 2.63 7.21 2.79
CA ARG A 88 1.77 6.77 3.90
C ARG A 88 2.57 6.60 5.20
N LYS A 89 3.74 5.96 5.13
CA LYS A 89 4.63 5.77 6.29
C LYS A 89 5.12 7.11 6.84
N ALA A 90 5.51 8.04 5.98
CA ALA A 90 5.93 9.38 6.40
C ALA A 90 4.79 10.12 7.12
N ARG A 91 3.57 10.06 6.58
CA ARG A 91 2.39 10.68 7.20
C ARG A 91 1.99 10.03 8.53
N GLU A 92 2.11 8.71 8.64
CA GLU A 92 1.88 8.00 9.90
C GLU A 92 2.96 8.34 10.94
N ALA A 93 4.22 8.43 10.54
CA ALA A 93 5.32 8.86 11.41
C ALA A 93 5.11 10.29 11.91
N GLU A 94 4.73 11.22 11.02
CA GLU A 94 4.41 12.60 11.40
C GLU A 94 3.23 12.67 12.37
N LYS A 95 2.15 11.90 12.12
CA LYS A 95 1.02 11.82 13.06
C LYS A 95 1.43 11.27 14.42
N LYS A 96 2.28 10.24 14.46
CA LYS A 96 2.81 9.68 15.72
C LYS A 96 3.69 10.70 16.44
N ALA A 97 4.56 11.40 15.73
CA ALA A 97 5.39 12.46 16.30
C ALA A 97 4.54 13.59 16.89
N ARG A 98 3.55 14.09 16.13
CA ARG A 98 2.61 15.11 16.63
C ARG A 98 1.78 14.63 17.81
N ALA A 99 1.34 13.36 17.81
CA ALA A 99 0.62 12.80 18.94
C ALA A 99 1.53 12.73 20.18
N HIS A 100 2.78 12.30 20.03
CA HIS A 100 3.75 12.27 21.11
C HIS A 100 4.11 13.68 21.64
N GLU A 101 4.19 14.68 20.76
CA GLU A 101 4.41 16.08 21.15
C GLU A 101 3.17 16.71 21.80
N ALA A 102 1.96 16.22 21.47
CA ALA A 102 0.70 16.71 22.01
C ALA A 102 0.27 16.00 23.30
N ILE A 103 0.99 14.95 23.73
CA ILE A 103 0.73 14.27 25.00
C ILE A 103 0.95 15.26 26.15
N THR A 104 -0.05 15.38 27.00
CA THR A 104 0.06 16.18 28.21
C THR A 104 0.94 15.46 29.25
N PHE A 105 1.50 16.22 30.20
CA PHE A 105 2.31 15.64 31.28
C PHE A 105 1.56 14.54 32.06
N GLU A 106 0.26 14.72 32.29
CA GLU A 106 -0.57 13.75 33.01
C GLU A 106 -0.72 12.43 32.23
N GLU A 107 -0.97 12.51 30.92
CA GLU A 107 -1.08 11.35 30.03
C GLU A 107 0.26 10.63 29.88
N TYR A 108 1.36 11.36 29.71
CA TYR A 108 2.71 10.79 29.66
C TYR A 108 3.01 9.98 30.93
N VAL A 109 2.69 10.55 32.09
CA VAL A 109 2.96 9.89 33.36
C VAL A 109 2.12 8.62 33.52
N LYS A 110 0.83 8.68 33.18
CA LYS A 110 -0.08 7.55 33.34
C LYS A 110 0.15 6.43 32.33
N GLU A 111 0.42 6.76 31.07
CA GLU A 111 0.46 5.79 29.97
C GLU A 111 1.87 5.27 29.64
N LEU A 112 2.92 6.07 29.83
CA LEU A 112 4.30 5.66 29.53
C LEU A 112 5.10 5.41 30.81
N TYR A 113 5.22 6.43 31.66
CA TYR A 113 6.17 6.39 32.78
C TYR A 113 5.76 5.42 33.89
N LEU A 114 4.50 5.42 34.33
CA LEU A 114 4.05 4.54 35.42
C LEU A 114 4.15 3.05 35.07
N PRO A 115 3.75 2.57 33.87
CA PRO A 115 3.95 1.18 33.46
C PRO A 115 5.42 0.76 33.41
N ASP A 116 6.29 1.57 32.80
CA ASP A 116 7.73 1.27 32.70
C ASP A 116 8.39 1.26 34.09
N ALA A 117 8.02 2.22 34.94
CA ALA A 117 8.55 2.30 36.30
C ALA A 117 8.03 1.16 37.21
N ASP A 118 6.83 0.62 36.98
CA ASP A 118 6.31 -0.53 37.74
C ASP A 118 7.07 -1.83 37.40
N ALA A 119 7.58 -1.93 36.16
CA ALA A 119 8.40 -3.07 35.72
C ALA A 119 9.82 -3.03 36.28
N ASP A 120 10.41 -1.82 36.40
CA ASP A 120 11.83 -1.66 36.77
C ASP A 120 12.06 -1.31 38.26
N LYS A 121 11.11 -0.62 38.91
CA LYS A 121 11.30 -0.10 40.28
C LYS A 121 10.69 -1.02 41.33
N LYS A 122 11.21 -0.93 42.54
CA LYS A 122 10.66 -1.62 43.71
C LYS A 122 9.26 -1.09 44.03
N ALA A 123 8.35 -1.99 44.39
CA ALA A 123 6.94 -1.69 44.67
C ALA A 123 6.74 -0.56 45.69
N GLU A 124 7.61 -0.42 46.69
CA GLU A 124 7.54 0.65 47.71
C GLU A 124 7.88 2.03 47.13
N THR A 125 8.83 2.11 46.21
CA THR A 125 9.17 3.32 45.46
C THR A 125 8.00 3.76 44.57
N MET A 126 7.37 2.80 43.89
CA MET A 126 6.18 3.07 43.07
C MET A 126 4.99 3.52 43.90
N ARG A 127 4.80 2.96 45.11
CA ARG A 127 3.74 3.37 46.03
C ARG A 127 3.86 4.83 46.45
N ARG A 128 5.10 5.29 46.68
CA ARG A 128 5.39 6.68 47.00
C ARG A 128 5.18 7.58 45.78
N GLU A 129 5.70 7.20 44.61
CA GLU A 129 5.54 8.00 43.37
C GLU A 129 4.07 8.16 42.98
N ARG A 130 3.25 7.10 43.07
CA ARG A 130 1.79 7.15 42.83
C ARG A 130 1.02 8.04 43.83
N SER A 131 1.61 8.40 44.98
CA SER A 131 0.97 9.28 45.98
C SER A 131 1.28 10.77 45.77
N ILE A 132 2.26 11.10 44.92
CA ILE A 132 2.70 12.49 44.65
C ILE A 132 2.24 12.97 43.27
N LEU A 133 1.69 12.07 42.46
CA LEU A 133 1.07 12.30 41.16
C LEU A 133 -0.45 12.36 41.29
#